data_AF-A0A7C4NUQ3-F1
#
_entry.id   AF-A0A7C4NUQ3-F1
#
_cell.length_a   1.000
_cell.length_b   1.000
_cell.length_c   1.000
_cell.angle_alpha   90.00
_cell.angle_beta   90.00
_cell.angle_gamma   90.00
#
_symmetry.space_group_name_H-M   'P 1'
#
loop_
_entity.id
_entity.type
_entity.pdbx_description
1 polymer ?
#
loop_
_entity_poly.entity_id
_entity_poly.type
_entity_poly.pdbx_seq_one_letter_code
_entity_poly.pdbx_strand_id
1 'polypeptide(L)'
;MKFIHTSDWHLGKSLFGKKLIDEQALFFEKTFFPFVKDVKPDILIITGDIIDKPNPDLETLKLLSEILFWLFKEKIPSLFILGNHDSKRITLFKEFLKQNYLYMIDNLYHFKAPFIWEDEKGEKIYFYILPYLPLYEFKENIEIFWGKENKIVVDFFVKKSQLLLKDLVVAPFKFN
;
A
#
# COMPACT_ATOMS: atom_id res chain seq x y z
N MET A 1 -16.44 -1.82 -14.11
CA MET A 1 -15.07 -1.43 -13.76
C MET A 1 -14.13 -2.65 -13.79
N LYS A 2 -12.84 -2.45 -14.03
CA LYS A 2 -11.78 -3.47 -14.08
C LYS A 2 -10.65 -3.10 -13.14
N PHE A 3 -10.17 -4.09 -12.40
CA PHE A 3 -9.06 -3.96 -11.47
C PHE A 3 -7.95 -4.93 -11.85
N ILE A 4 -6.71 -4.48 -11.63
CA ILE A 4 -5.59 -5.41 -11.46
C ILE A 4 -5.18 -5.31 -9.99
N HIS A 5 -5.05 -6.45 -9.34
CA HIS A 5 -4.61 -6.54 -7.95
C HIS A 5 -3.39 -7.46 -7.87
N THR A 6 -2.32 -6.95 -7.27
CA THR A 6 -1.04 -7.64 -7.09
C THR A 6 -0.42 -7.22 -5.74
N SER A 7 0.64 -7.90 -5.31
CA SER A 7 1.36 -7.65 -4.06
C SER A 7 2.77 -8.23 -4.14
N ASP A 8 3.57 -8.01 -3.10
CA ASP A 8 4.84 -8.73 -2.86
C ASP A 8 5.85 -8.58 -4.01
N TRP A 9 5.95 -7.37 -4.58
CA TRP A 9 6.91 -7.09 -5.64
C TRP A 9 8.35 -7.25 -5.17
N HIS A 10 8.62 -6.88 -3.91
CA HIS A 10 9.95 -6.92 -3.29
C HIS A 10 11.03 -6.41 -4.24
N LEU A 11 10.88 -5.21 -4.78
CA LEU A 11 11.88 -4.62 -5.65
C LEU A 11 13.24 -4.58 -4.93
N GLY A 12 14.29 -5.00 -5.62
CA GLY A 12 15.65 -5.09 -5.05
C GLY A 12 15.95 -6.39 -4.30
N LYS A 13 15.06 -7.39 -4.37
CA LYS A 13 15.27 -8.69 -3.72
C LYS A 13 16.57 -9.34 -4.16
N SER A 14 17.24 -9.95 -3.20
CA SER A 14 18.44 -10.75 -3.42
C SER A 14 18.20 -12.19 -2.97
N LEU A 15 18.52 -13.17 -3.82
CA LEU A 15 18.47 -14.59 -3.49
C LEU A 15 19.87 -15.19 -3.62
N PHE A 16 20.33 -15.88 -2.58
CA PHE A 16 21.65 -16.52 -2.53
C PHE A 16 22.81 -15.58 -2.91
N GLY A 17 22.73 -14.31 -2.48
CA GLY A 17 23.75 -13.29 -2.77
C GLY A 17 23.68 -12.67 -4.17
N LYS A 18 22.76 -13.11 -5.03
CA LYS A 18 22.52 -12.50 -6.34
C LYS A 18 21.32 -11.55 -6.27
N LYS A 19 21.49 -10.29 -6.72
CA LYS A 19 20.38 -9.35 -6.91
C LYS A 19 19.53 -9.76 -8.11
N LEU A 20 18.22 -9.56 -8.01
CA LEU A 20 17.25 -9.88 -9.06
C LEU A 20 16.76 -8.64 -9.82
N ILE A 21 17.40 -7.49 -9.63
CA ILE A 21 16.87 -6.21 -10.11
C ILE A 21 16.73 -6.16 -11.63
N ASP A 22 17.66 -6.75 -12.37
CA ASP A 22 17.61 -6.81 -13.83
C ASP A 22 16.49 -7.74 -14.31
N GLU A 23 16.32 -8.90 -13.66
CA GLU A 23 15.21 -9.82 -13.94
C GLU A 23 13.85 -9.17 -13.61
N GLN A 24 13.76 -8.41 -12.52
CA GLN A 24 12.57 -7.64 -12.15
C GLN A 24 12.27 -6.57 -13.21
N ALA A 25 13.26 -5.79 -13.64
CA ALA A 25 13.11 -4.79 -14.69
C ALA A 25 12.60 -5.41 -16.00
N LEU A 26 13.17 -6.55 -16.41
CA LEU A 26 12.73 -7.30 -17.58
C LEU A 26 11.30 -7.82 -17.45
N PHE A 27 10.90 -8.29 -16.27
CA PHE A 27 9.51 -8.69 -16.01
C PHE A 27 8.55 -7.51 -16.20
N PHE A 28 8.86 -6.35 -15.61
CA PHE A 28 8.02 -5.17 -15.75
C PHE A 28 7.90 -4.74 -17.22
N GLU A 29 9.03 -4.62 -17.92
CA GLU A 29 9.09 -4.18 -19.31
C GLU A 29 8.38 -5.15 -20.27
N LYS A 30 8.68 -6.45 -20.17
CA LYS A 30 8.26 -7.43 -21.19
C LYS A 30 6.94 -8.11 -20.88
N THR A 31 6.49 -8.07 -19.63
CA THR A 31 5.31 -8.83 -19.18
C THR A 31 4.28 -7.94 -18.53
N PHE A 32 4.64 -7.26 -17.45
CA PHE A 32 3.66 -6.54 -16.64
C PHE A 32 3.09 -5.31 -17.36
N PHE A 33 3.94 -4.46 -17.93
CA PHE A 33 3.52 -3.26 -18.65
C PHE A 33 2.65 -3.57 -19.88
N PRO A 34 3.00 -4.52 -20.77
CA PRO A 34 2.11 -4.96 -21.84
C PRO A 34 0.76 -5.47 -21.31
N PHE A 35 0.77 -6.31 -20.27
CA PHE A 35 -0.46 -6.83 -19.68
C PHE A 35 -1.36 -5.71 -19.14
N VAL A 36 -0.81 -4.76 -18.38
CA VAL A 36 -1.58 -3.61 -17.85
C VAL A 36 -2.14 -2.76 -19.00
N LYS A 37 -1.36 -2.57 -20.07
CA LYS A 37 -1.76 -1.78 -21.24
C LYS A 37 -2.88 -2.44 -22.05
N ASP A 38 -2.89 -3.76 -22.14
CA ASP A 38 -3.92 -4.53 -22.82
C ASP A 38 -5.21 -4.56 -21.99
N VAL A 39 -5.08 -4.80 -20.68
CA VAL A 39 -6.22 -4.86 -19.75
C VAL A 39 -6.87 -3.49 -19.59
N LYS A 40 -6.09 -2.40 -19.53
CA LYS A 40 -6.54 -1.03 -19.22
C LYS A 40 -7.44 -1.02 -17.97
N PRO A 41 -6.88 -1.28 -16.77
CA PRO A 41 -7.65 -1.26 -15.54
C PRO A 41 -8.09 0.18 -15.22
N ASP A 42 -9.23 0.31 -14.55
CA ASP A 42 -9.67 1.58 -13.98
C ASP A 42 -8.77 1.98 -12.79
N ILE A 43 -8.27 0.98 -12.05
CA ILE A 43 -7.23 1.17 -11.02
C ILE A 43 -6.40 -0.10 -10.84
N LEU A 44 -5.08 0.07 -10.74
CA LEU A 44 -4.10 -0.94 -10.36
C LEU A 44 -3.88 -0.88 -8.84
N ILE A 45 -3.93 -2.02 -8.15
CA ILE A 45 -3.82 -2.09 -6.69
C ILE A 45 -2.62 -2.96 -6.33
N ILE A 46 -1.71 -2.41 -5.52
CA ILE A 46 -0.51 -3.07 -5.00
C ILE A 46 -0.64 -3.16 -3.48
N THR A 47 -0.91 -4.35 -2.95
CA THR A 47 -1.16 -4.56 -1.51
C THR A 47 0.06 -5.10 -0.77
N GLY A 48 1.04 -4.23 -0.54
CA GLY A 48 2.17 -4.52 0.34
C GLY A 48 3.44 -4.99 -0.36
N ASP A 49 4.54 -4.83 0.36
CA ASP A 49 5.89 -5.28 0.05
C ASP A 49 6.34 -4.87 -1.36
N ILE A 50 6.29 -3.56 -1.59
CA ILE A 50 6.70 -2.93 -2.85
C ILE A 50 8.21 -3.05 -3.01
N ILE A 51 8.98 -2.74 -1.96
CA ILE A 51 10.43 -2.89 -1.90
C ILE A 51 10.83 -4.01 -0.93
N ASP A 52 11.96 -4.67 -1.19
CA ASP A 52 12.42 -5.79 -0.35
C ASP A 52 12.98 -5.35 1.01
N LYS A 53 13.50 -4.12 1.11
CA LYS A 53 14.17 -3.64 2.33
C LYS A 53 13.74 -2.20 2.66
N PRO A 54 13.55 -1.86 3.95
CA PRO A 54 13.15 -0.51 4.36
C PRO A 54 14.09 0.61 3.89
N ASN A 55 15.38 0.28 3.70
CA ASN A 55 16.39 1.15 3.12
C ASN A 55 16.80 0.60 1.75
N PRO A 56 16.04 0.89 0.67
CA PRO A 56 16.33 0.39 -0.66
C PRO A 56 17.61 1.04 -1.21
N ASP A 57 18.32 0.31 -2.06
CA ASP A 57 19.47 0.87 -2.77
C ASP A 57 19.04 1.71 -3.99
N LEU A 58 20.02 2.36 -4.63
CA LEU A 58 19.76 3.26 -5.74
C LEU A 58 19.13 2.54 -6.94
N GLU A 59 19.52 1.30 -7.22
CA GLU A 59 18.99 0.49 -8.32
C GLU A 59 17.51 0.17 -8.10
N THR A 60 17.15 -0.20 -6.88
CA THR A 60 15.75 -0.43 -6.46
C THR A 60 14.90 0.83 -6.61
N LEU A 61 15.41 1.97 -6.13
CA LEU A 61 14.71 3.25 -6.24
C LEU A 61 14.56 3.68 -7.70
N LYS A 62 15.56 3.41 -8.54
CA LYS A 62 15.51 3.69 -9.97
C LYS A 62 14.41 2.88 -10.65
N LEU A 63 14.34 1.56 -10.39
CA LEU A 63 13.28 0.72 -10.95
C LEU A 63 11.89 1.15 -10.46
N LEU A 64 11.73 1.45 -9.17
CA LEU A 64 10.47 1.99 -8.64
C LEU A 64 10.08 3.30 -9.35
N SER A 65 11.04 4.20 -9.54
CA SER A 65 10.82 5.45 -10.27
C SER A 65 10.41 5.23 -11.73
N GLU A 66 11.01 4.26 -12.42
CA GLU A 66 10.67 3.90 -13.80
C GLU A 66 9.24 3.33 -13.89
N ILE A 67 8.85 2.49 -12.94
CA ILE A 67 7.47 1.96 -12.85
C ILE A 67 6.47 3.09 -12.62
N LEU A 68 6.70 3.96 -11.65
CA LEU A 68 5.81 5.09 -11.36
C LEU A 68 5.70 6.04 -12.56
N PHE A 69 6.81 6.32 -13.23
CA PHE A 69 6.84 7.16 -14.42
C PHE A 69 6.09 6.53 -15.59
N TRP A 70 6.21 5.22 -15.78
CA TRP A 70 5.46 4.49 -16.81
C TRP A 70 3.96 4.55 -16.55
N LEU A 71 3.53 4.26 -15.31
CA LEU A 71 2.11 4.32 -14.91
C LEU A 71 1.53 5.73 -15.10
N PHE A 72 2.31 6.76 -14.73
CA PHE A 72 1.96 8.15 -14.98
C PHE A 72 1.76 8.43 -16.48
N LYS A 73 2.71 8.04 -17.33
CA LYS A 73 2.64 8.28 -18.78
C LYS A 73 1.47 7.59 -19.45
N GLU A 74 1.20 6.34 -19.08
CA GLU A 74 0.08 5.56 -19.60
C GLU A 74 -1.25 5.92 -18.91
N LYS A 75 -1.24 6.87 -17.97
CA LYS A 75 -2.40 7.35 -17.22
C LYS A 75 -3.16 6.21 -16.53
N ILE A 76 -2.44 5.30 -15.90
CA ILE A 76 -3.01 4.17 -15.16
C ILE A 76 -3.11 4.56 -13.68
N PRO A 77 -4.33 4.83 -13.15
CA PRO A 77 -4.50 5.11 -11.74
C PRO A 77 -4.02 3.92 -10.91
N SER A 78 -3.28 4.20 -9.85
CA SER A 78 -2.64 3.15 -9.06
C SER A 78 -2.70 3.43 -7.57
N LEU A 79 -3.00 2.41 -6.79
CA LEU A 79 -3.07 2.43 -5.33
C LEU A 79 -1.99 1.51 -4.76
N PHE A 80 -0.97 2.11 -4.17
CA PHE A 80 0.14 1.44 -3.49
C PHE A 80 -0.09 1.46 -1.99
N ILE A 81 -0.10 0.29 -1.37
CA ILE A 81 -0.33 0.12 0.06
C ILE A 81 0.94 -0.49 0.65
N LEU A 82 1.48 0.12 1.70
CA LEU A 82 2.75 -0.32 2.28
C LEU A 82 2.60 -1.64 3.05
N GLY A 83 3.57 -2.53 2.86
CA GLY A 83 3.76 -3.78 3.59
C GLY A 83 4.81 -3.65 4.70
N ASN A 84 5.24 -4.78 5.26
CA ASN A 84 6.18 -4.81 6.38
C ASN A 84 7.64 -4.61 5.97
N HIS A 85 7.96 -4.83 4.69
CA HIS A 85 9.28 -4.53 4.15
C HIS A 85 9.43 -3.05 3.75
N ASP A 86 8.32 -2.38 3.50
CA ASP A 86 8.31 -1.00 3.03
C ASP A 86 8.61 0.00 4.16
N SER A 87 9.07 1.19 3.78
CA SER A 87 9.25 2.30 4.70
C SER A 87 8.62 3.57 4.15
N LYS A 88 8.28 4.52 5.04
CA LYS A 88 7.74 5.84 4.66
C LYS A 88 8.70 6.69 3.80
N ARG A 89 9.92 6.21 3.53
CA ARG A 89 10.85 6.86 2.60
C ARG A 89 10.33 6.84 1.17
N ILE A 90 9.73 5.73 0.72
CA ILE A 90 9.20 5.66 -0.65
C ILE A 90 7.94 6.50 -0.85
N THR A 91 7.30 6.93 0.24
CA THR A 91 6.11 7.79 0.22
C THR A 91 6.42 9.27 0.44
N LEU A 92 7.69 9.67 0.45
CA LEU A 92 8.12 11.06 0.64
C LEU A 92 7.42 12.05 -0.30
N PHE A 93 7.19 11.64 -1.55
CA PHE A 93 6.56 12.47 -2.57
C PHE A 93 5.10 12.09 -2.86
N LYS A 94 4.42 11.40 -1.94
CA LYS A 94 3.05 10.90 -2.15
C LYS A 94 2.05 12.00 -2.53
N GLU A 95 2.18 13.21 -2.00
CA GLU A 95 1.29 14.32 -2.34
C GLU A 95 1.43 14.76 -3.80
N PHE A 96 2.65 14.69 -4.36
CA PHE A 96 2.89 14.97 -5.78
C PHE A 96 2.37 13.83 -6.66
N LEU A 97 2.61 12.58 -6.27
CA LEU A 97 2.12 11.39 -6.98
C LEU A 97 0.58 11.36 -7.02
N LYS A 98 -0.08 11.77 -5.93
CA LYS A 98 -1.53 11.87 -5.80
C LYS A 98 -2.17 12.80 -6.84
N GLN A 99 -1.50 13.89 -7.22
CA GLN A 99 -1.98 14.80 -8.29
C GLN A 99 -2.03 14.10 -9.66
N ASN A 100 -1.36 12.96 -9.78
CA ASN A 100 -1.23 12.17 -10.99
C ASN A 100 -1.90 10.79 -10.86
N TYR A 101 -2.87 10.65 -9.96
CA TYR A 101 -3.61 9.41 -9.70
C TYR A 101 -2.76 8.22 -9.24
N LEU A 102 -1.57 8.48 -8.69
CA LEU A 102 -0.71 7.50 -8.05
C LEU A 102 -0.76 7.70 -6.53
N TYR A 103 -1.56 6.87 -5.85
CA TYR A 103 -1.83 6.99 -4.43
C TYR A 103 -0.91 6.07 -3.64
N MET A 104 -0.18 6.60 -2.66
CA MET A 104 0.63 5.80 -1.73
C MET A 104 0.08 5.89 -0.31
N ILE A 105 -0.32 4.75 0.25
CA ILE A 105 -0.96 4.64 1.55
C ILE A 105 0.02 4.05 2.55
N ASP A 106 0.43 4.89 3.50
CA ASP A 106 1.43 4.62 4.53
C ASP A 106 0.88 4.78 5.96
N ASN A 107 -0.44 4.84 6.10
CA ASN A 107 -1.13 5.06 7.36
C ASN A 107 -2.53 4.42 7.34
N LEU A 108 -3.12 4.36 8.52
CA LEU A 108 -4.40 3.69 8.76
C LEU A 108 -5.65 4.56 8.51
N TYR A 109 -5.51 5.80 8.02
CA TYR A 109 -6.67 6.68 7.83
C TYR A 109 -7.79 6.01 7.03
N HIS A 110 -7.41 5.30 5.96
CA HIS A 110 -8.34 4.62 5.07
C HIS A 110 -8.94 3.33 5.61
N PHE A 111 -8.57 2.91 6.82
CA PHE A 111 -9.26 1.84 7.53
C PHE A 111 -10.61 2.33 8.10
N LYS A 112 -10.68 3.58 8.55
CA LYS A 112 -11.91 4.18 9.12
C LYS A 112 -12.71 4.97 8.08
N ALA A 113 -12.03 5.69 7.20
CA ALA A 113 -12.64 6.52 6.18
C ALA A 113 -12.20 6.04 4.79
N PRO A 114 -13.06 5.35 4.03
CA PRO A 114 -12.63 4.66 2.82
C PRO A 114 -11.99 5.62 1.81
N PHE A 115 -10.98 5.14 1.09
CA PHE A 115 -10.55 5.80 -0.13
C PHE A 115 -11.64 5.61 -1.19
N ILE A 116 -12.22 6.70 -1.67
CA ILE A 116 -13.33 6.67 -2.63
C ILE A 116 -12.76 6.87 -4.02
N TRP A 117 -12.91 5.86 -4.87
CA TRP A 117 -12.66 5.94 -6.30
C TRP A 117 -13.98 6.15 -7.03
N GLU A 118 -14.04 7.09 -7.95
CA GLU A 118 -15.22 7.38 -8.76
C GLU A 118 -14.81 7.32 -10.23
N ASP A 119 -15.51 6.54 -11.03
CA ASP A 119 -15.26 6.46 -12.46
C ASP A 119 -15.92 7.63 -13.24
N GLU A 120 -15.65 7.72 -14.55
CA GLU A 120 -16.20 8.77 -15.41
C GLU A 120 -17.74 8.75 -15.51
N LYS A 121 -18.39 7.65 -15.11
CA LYS A 121 -19.84 7.48 -15.11
C LYS A 121 -20.48 7.80 -13.75
N GLY A 122 -19.66 8.14 -12.75
CA GLY A 122 -20.09 8.42 -11.38
C GLY A 122 -20.29 7.17 -10.52
N GLU A 123 -19.84 5.99 -10.97
CA GLU A 123 -19.87 4.78 -10.17
C GLU A 123 -18.77 4.86 -9.10
N LYS A 124 -19.15 4.67 -7.83
CA LYS A 124 -18.27 4.84 -6.67
C LYS A 124 -17.88 3.51 -6.08
N ILE A 125 -16.59 3.37 -5.79
CA ILE A 125 -16.02 2.23 -5.07
C ILE A 125 -15.28 2.71 -3.84
N TYR A 126 -15.55 2.03 -2.74
CA TYR A 126 -15.07 2.38 -1.41
C TYR A 126 -13.99 1.37 -1.00
N PHE A 127 -12.75 1.81 -0.99
CA PHE A 127 -11.61 1.01 -0.55
C PHE A 127 -11.36 1.24 0.94
N TYR A 128 -11.63 0.23 1.75
CA TYR A 128 -11.18 0.16 3.14
C TYR A 128 -9.79 -0.46 3.17
N ILE A 129 -8.79 0.32 3.55
CA ILE A 129 -7.38 -0.04 3.37
C ILE A 129 -6.74 -0.30 4.71
N LEU A 130 -6.12 -1.47 4.84
CA LEU A 130 -5.33 -1.87 5.99
C LEU A 130 -3.89 -2.13 5.53
N PRO A 131 -2.97 -1.14 5.57
CA PRO A 131 -1.56 -1.38 5.35
C PRO A 131 -0.96 -2.26 6.45
N TYR A 132 0.27 -2.76 6.23
CA TYR A 132 0.99 -3.39 7.33
C TYR A 132 1.15 -2.41 8.49
N LEU A 133 0.99 -2.94 9.68
CA LEU A 133 0.94 -2.15 10.88
C LEU A 133 1.90 -2.68 11.92
N PRO A 134 3.07 -2.04 12.08
CA PRO A 134 3.93 -2.31 13.21
C PRO A 134 3.13 -2.06 14.50
N LEU A 135 3.30 -2.96 15.47
CA LEU A 135 2.56 -2.88 16.73
C LEU A 135 2.80 -1.54 17.47
N TYR A 136 3.99 -0.95 17.33
CA TYR A 136 4.29 0.35 17.92
C TYR A 136 3.48 1.48 17.25
N GLU A 137 3.43 1.52 15.90
CA GLU A 137 2.64 2.53 15.18
C GLU A 137 1.16 2.38 15.52
N PHE A 138 0.68 1.14 15.62
CA PHE A 138 -0.69 0.90 16.05
C PHE A 138 -0.96 1.48 17.44
N LYS A 139 -0.09 1.18 18.42
CA LYS A 139 -0.26 1.65 19.80
C LYS A 139 -0.17 3.17 19.92
N GLU A 140 0.67 3.83 19.12
CA GLU A 140 0.76 5.30 19.08
C GLU A 140 -0.51 5.93 18.48
N ASN A 141 -1.13 5.28 17.51
CA ASN A 141 -2.26 5.85 16.77
C ASN A 141 -3.62 5.29 17.21
N ILE A 142 -3.68 4.36 18.16
CA ILE A 142 -4.92 3.69 18.56
C ILE A 142 -5.99 4.66 19.08
N GLU A 143 -5.56 5.68 19.83
CA GLU A 143 -6.44 6.73 20.34
C GLU A 143 -6.94 7.64 19.20
N ILE A 144 -6.18 7.79 18.12
CA ILE A 144 -6.60 8.54 16.93
C ILE A 144 -7.72 7.78 16.20
N PHE A 145 -7.63 6.45 16.12
CA PHE A 145 -8.62 5.65 15.43
C PHE A 145 -9.93 5.50 16.21
N TRP A 146 -9.83 5.19 17.51
CA TRP A 146 -10.98 4.86 18.34
C TRP A 146 -11.38 5.91 19.38
N GLY A 147 -10.64 7.01 19.48
CA GLY A 147 -10.91 8.05 20.47
C GLY A 147 -10.40 7.68 21.87
N LYS A 148 -10.01 8.68 22.65
CA LYS A 148 -9.50 8.51 24.02
C LYS A 148 -10.56 7.96 24.98
N GLU A 149 -11.83 8.18 24.64
CA GLU A 149 -13.00 7.72 25.36
C GLU A 149 -13.18 6.19 25.34
N ASN A 150 -12.61 5.49 24.36
CA ASN A 150 -12.71 4.03 24.25
C ASN A 150 -11.57 3.30 24.98
N LYS A 151 -11.39 3.63 26.28
CA LYS A 151 -10.32 3.07 27.12
C LYS A 151 -10.25 1.55 27.12
N ILE A 152 -11.39 0.85 27.03
CA ILE A 152 -11.46 -0.61 26.94
C ILE A 152 -10.78 -1.14 25.67
N VAL A 153 -10.99 -0.47 24.53
CA VAL A 153 -10.39 -0.85 23.24
C VAL A 153 -8.89 -0.57 23.26
N VAL A 154 -8.50 0.60 23.76
CA VAL A 154 -7.08 0.97 23.93
C VAL A 154 -6.36 -0.04 24.83
N ASP A 155 -6.91 -0.34 26.01
CA ASP A 155 -6.33 -1.29 26.97
C ASP A 155 -6.24 -2.72 26.40
N PHE A 156 -7.22 -3.15 25.60
CA PHE A 156 -7.22 -4.46 24.94
C PHE A 156 -6.01 -4.63 24.03
N PHE A 157 -5.72 -3.62 23.21
CA PHE A 157 -4.66 -3.66 22.22
C PHE A 157 -3.27 -3.31 22.78
N VAL A 158 -3.18 -2.43 23.78
CA VAL A 158 -1.90 -2.08 24.44
C VAL A 158 -1.27 -3.29 25.12
N LYS A 159 -2.08 -4.20 25.68
CA LYS A 159 -1.62 -5.44 26.34
C LYS A 159 -1.13 -6.51 25.37
N LYS A 160 -1.37 -6.37 24.07
CA LYS A 160 -0.95 -7.35 23.07
C LYS A 160 0.54 -7.20 22.76
N SER A 161 1.21 -8.34 22.62
CA SER A 161 2.57 -8.46 22.07
C SER A 161 2.57 -8.64 20.54
N GLN A 162 1.42 -8.97 19.95
CA GLN A 162 1.19 -9.07 18.52
C GLN A 162 -0.27 -8.74 18.21
N LEU A 163 -0.52 -8.09 17.07
CA LEU A 163 -1.86 -7.79 16.56
C LEU A 163 -2.23 -8.84 15.51
N LEU A 164 -3.36 -9.53 15.70
CA LEU A 164 -3.91 -10.43 14.69
C LEU A 164 -5.16 -9.80 14.05
N LEU A 165 -5.48 -10.19 12.81
CA LEU A 165 -6.69 -9.71 12.14
C LEU A 165 -7.96 -9.96 12.96
N LYS A 166 -8.05 -11.12 13.64
CA LYS A 166 -9.17 -11.41 14.55
C LYS A 166 -9.28 -10.40 15.69
N ASP A 167 -8.18 -9.83 16.16
CA ASP A 167 -8.19 -8.83 17.22
C ASP A 167 -8.84 -7.52 16.72
N LEU A 168 -8.68 -7.21 15.42
CA LEU A 168 -9.34 -6.08 14.75
C LEU A 168 -10.82 -6.31 14.42
N VAL A 169 -11.33 -7.54 14.59
CA VAL A 169 -12.74 -7.89 14.35
C VAL A 169 -13.48 -8.13 15.66
N VAL A 170 -12.81 -8.73 16.65
CA VAL A 170 -13.37 -9.14 17.95
C VAL A 170 -13.19 -8.08 19.02
N ALA A 171 -12.36 -7.06 18.79
CA ALA A 171 -12.25 -5.94 19.71
C ALA A 171 -13.65 -5.38 20.03
N PRO A 172 -13.88 -4.93 21.28
CA PRO A 172 -15.20 -4.49 21.74
C PRO A 172 -15.52 -3.12 21.13
N PHE A 173 -15.73 -3.10 19.82
CA PHE A 173 -16.22 -1.93 19.10
C PHE A 173 -17.68 -1.74 19.45
N LYS A 174 -17.94 -0.89 20.44
CA LYS A 174 -19.24 -0.19 20.43
C LYS A 174 -19.14 0.86 19.33
N PHE A 175 -19.55 0.49 18.12
CA PHE A 175 -19.90 1.49 17.13
C PHE A 175 -21.15 2.20 17.69
N ASN A 176 -20.96 3.41 18.20
CA ASN A 176 -22.07 4.33 18.44
C ASN A 176 -22.55 4.88 17.10
#